data_AF-A0A9C9JM19-F1
#
_entry.id   AF-A0A9C9JM19-F1
#
_cell.length_a   1.000
_cell.length_b   1.000
_cell.length_c   1.000
_cell.angle_alpha   90.00
_cell.angle_beta   90.00
_cell.angle_gamma   90.00
#
_symmetry.space_group_name_H-M   'P 1'
#
loop_
_entity.id
_entity.type
_entity.pdbx_description
1 polymer ?
#
loop_
_entity_poly.entity_id
_entity_poly.type
_entity_poly.pdbx_seq_one_letter_code
_entity_poly.pdbx_strand_id
1 'polypeptide(L)'
;MPPVPAGPPAEPVQQAADFDAFVREYRAQVPCLKHWAYLNHASVGPLSAWVEAAVNVALAHQRMEFDVTNNDWFDYWRHTRQRVAELIGANKDEVCTLTSTYEGMMRAFDALPLGPGDEAVFPADEFPSLYYALSGLRARGVTVREVGSAKGDGIVRTDDLLNAIT
;
A
#
# COMPACT_ATOMS: atom_id res chain seq x y z
N MET A 1 9.09 -3.26 27.52
CA MET A 1 9.34 -2.93 26.10
C MET A 1 9.76 -1.47 25.99
N PRO A 2 10.90 -1.13 25.36
CA PRO A 2 11.15 0.27 24.99
C PRO A 2 10.07 0.72 23.99
N PRO A 3 9.48 1.91 24.16
CA PRO A 3 8.44 2.36 23.25
C PRO A 3 9.00 2.52 21.84
N VAL A 4 8.23 2.11 20.82
CA VAL A 4 8.50 2.52 19.44
C VAL A 4 8.52 4.05 19.44
N PRO A 5 9.56 4.71 18.89
CA PRO A 5 9.61 6.16 18.85
C PRO A 5 8.33 6.70 18.23
N ALA A 6 7.75 7.74 18.85
CA ALA A 6 6.59 8.41 18.28
C ALA A 6 6.97 8.91 16.88
N GLY A 7 6.23 8.44 15.88
CA GLY A 7 6.32 8.98 14.53
C GLY A 7 5.68 10.38 14.47
N PRO A 8 5.75 11.04 13.30
CA PRO A 8 5.01 12.27 13.10
C PRO A 8 3.50 12.05 13.34
N PRO A 9 2.75 13.10 13.72
CA PRO A 9 1.30 13.01 13.91
C PRO A 9 0.62 12.40 12.69
N ALA A 10 -0.43 11.61 12.92
CA ALA A 10 -1.18 10.90 11.88
C ALA A 10 -2.18 11.80 11.12
N GLU A 11 -2.22 13.10 11.42
CA GLU A 11 -3.04 14.06 10.70
C GLU A 11 -2.65 14.07 9.22
N PRO A 12 -3.62 14.21 8.29
CA PRO A 12 -3.31 14.34 6.87
C PRO A 12 -2.28 15.45 6.67
N VAL A 13 -1.23 15.16 5.91
CA VAL A 13 -0.11 16.10 5.69
C VAL A 13 -0.59 17.46 5.18
N GLN A 14 -1.67 17.47 4.41
CA GLN A 14 -2.32 18.66 3.85
C GLN A 14 -3.05 19.53 4.90
N GLN A 15 -3.27 19.02 6.11
CA GLN A 15 -3.91 19.70 7.24
C GLN A 15 -2.91 20.23 8.26
N ALA A 16 -1.60 20.07 8.02
CA ALA A 16 -0.58 20.68 8.85
C ALA A 16 -0.72 22.22 8.85
N ALA A 17 -0.73 22.83 10.05
CA ALA A 17 -0.86 24.28 10.21
C ALA A 17 0.26 25.06 9.49
N ASP A 18 1.44 24.44 9.33
CA ASP A 18 2.54 24.89 8.48
C ASP A 18 3.07 23.72 7.64
N PHE A 19 2.54 23.57 6.43
CA PHE A 19 2.90 22.52 5.49
C PHE A 19 4.40 22.57 5.10
N ASP A 20 4.96 23.76 4.92
CA ASP A 20 6.36 23.91 4.51
C ASP A 20 7.31 23.51 5.63
N ALA A 21 7.00 23.86 6.88
CA ALA A 21 7.75 23.40 8.04
C ALA A 21 7.69 21.88 8.17
N PHE A 22 6.50 21.29 8.02
CA PHE A 22 6.34 19.83 8.03
C PHE A 22 7.19 19.15 6.96
N VAL A 23 7.16 19.65 5.71
CA VAL A 23 7.95 19.08 4.61
C VAL A 23 9.44 19.19 4.91
N ARG A 24 9.92 20.32 5.44
CA ARG A 24 11.34 20.49 5.83
C ARG A 24 11.74 19.50 6.92
N GLU A 25 10.91 19.34 7.96
CA GLU A 25 11.16 18.41 9.05
C GLU A 25 11.20 16.97 8.56
N TYR A 26 10.19 16.54 7.80
CA TYR A 26 10.13 15.20 7.22
C TYR A 26 11.36 14.90 6.35
N ARG A 27 11.72 15.83 5.46
CA ARG A 27 12.90 15.67 4.59
C ARG A 27 14.20 15.53 5.39
N ALA A 28 14.33 16.21 6.53
CA ALA A 28 15.51 16.08 7.38
C ALA A 28 15.66 14.67 7.98
N GLN A 29 14.56 13.92 8.09
CA GLN A 29 14.50 12.55 8.60
C GLN A 29 14.78 11.48 7.54
N VAL A 30 14.91 11.84 6.26
CA VAL A 30 15.19 10.89 5.17
C VAL A 30 16.66 11.04 4.75
N PRO A 31 17.58 10.17 5.20
CA PRO A 31 19.01 10.40 5.06
C PRO A 31 19.49 10.60 3.62
N CYS A 32 18.91 9.88 2.66
CA CYS A 32 19.33 9.98 1.26
C CYS A 32 19.14 11.40 0.67
N LEU A 33 18.17 12.17 1.18
CA LEU A 33 17.85 13.51 0.68
C LEU A 33 18.91 14.56 1.05
N LYS A 34 19.85 14.23 1.95
CA LYS A 34 21.01 15.07 2.27
C LYS A 34 22.08 15.03 1.17
N HIS A 35 22.04 13.99 0.33
CA HIS A 35 23.06 13.71 -0.68
C HIS A 35 22.50 13.74 -2.10
N TRP A 36 21.21 13.48 -2.27
CA TRP A 36 20.60 13.28 -3.58
C TRP A 36 19.26 14.02 -3.73
N ALA A 37 19.02 14.54 -4.92
CA ALA A 37 17.66 14.81 -5.39
C ALA A 37 17.02 13.47 -5.82
N TYR A 38 16.41 12.76 -4.88
CA TYR A 38 15.80 11.45 -5.15
C TYR A 38 14.46 11.64 -5.87
N LEU A 39 14.39 11.25 -7.15
CA LEU A 39 13.19 11.42 -8.00
C LEU A 39 12.50 10.09 -8.35
N ASN A 40 12.87 8.99 -7.69
CA ASN A 40 12.32 7.65 -7.95
C ASN A 40 11.34 7.17 -6.85
N HIS A 41 10.63 8.11 -6.21
CA HIS A 41 9.71 7.82 -5.10
C HIS A 41 8.56 6.88 -5.47
N ALA A 42 8.14 6.87 -6.73
CA ALA A 42 7.07 6.01 -7.22
C ALA A 42 7.49 4.52 -7.32
N SER A 43 8.78 4.22 -7.38
CA SER A 43 9.29 2.85 -7.42
C SER A 43 9.54 2.30 -6.02
N VAL A 44 10.45 2.91 -5.26
CA VAL A 44 10.77 2.50 -3.89
C VAL A 44 11.06 3.76 -3.05
N GLY A 45 10.26 4.00 -2.03
CA GLY A 45 10.49 5.11 -1.12
C GLY A 45 11.73 4.87 -0.23
N PRO A 46 12.63 5.86 -0.05
CA PRO A 46 13.69 5.76 0.95
C PRO A 46 13.11 5.74 2.37
N LEU A 47 13.73 4.96 3.26
CA LEU A 47 13.31 4.90 4.66
C LEU A 47 13.65 6.20 5.39
N SER A 48 12.75 6.62 6.29
CA SER A 48 13.03 7.68 7.27
C SER A 48 13.70 7.08 8.51
N ALA A 49 14.39 7.92 9.27
CA ALA A 49 15.01 7.54 10.54
C ALA A 49 14.00 6.98 11.56
N TRP A 50 12.73 7.42 11.51
CA TRP A 50 11.66 6.86 12.33
C TRP A 50 11.35 5.41 11.99
N VAL A 51 11.29 5.08 10.68
CA VAL A 51 11.04 3.71 10.23
C VAL A 51 12.23 2.83 10.58
N GLU A 52 13.46 3.32 10.36
CA GLU A 52 14.68 2.61 10.76
C GLU A 52 14.70 2.31 12.26
N ALA A 53 14.37 3.30 13.11
CA ALA A 53 14.32 3.10 14.55
C ALA A 53 13.25 2.06 14.96
N ALA A 54 12.05 2.10 14.36
CA ALA A 54 11.00 1.12 14.64
C ALA A 54 11.41 -0.31 14.22
N VAL A 55 12.05 -0.46 13.06
CA VAL A 55 12.59 -1.75 12.60
C VAL A 55 13.67 -2.26 13.54
N ASN A 56 14.57 -1.39 14.01
CA ASN A 56 15.62 -1.77 14.96
C ASN A 56 15.06 -2.27 16.30
N VAL A 57 13.96 -1.70 16.79
CA VAL A 57 13.25 -2.24 17.98
C VAL A 57 12.73 -3.66 17.70
N ALA A 58 12.07 -3.88 16.55
CA ALA A 58 11.56 -5.20 16.17
C ALA A 58 12.70 -6.24 16.01
N LEU A 59 13.85 -5.83 15.45
CA LEU A 59 15.03 -6.69 15.35
C LEU A 59 15.62 -7.03 16.72
N ALA A 60 15.73 -6.05 17.62
CA ALA A 60 16.20 -6.28 18.99
C ALA A 60 15.30 -7.26 19.75
N HIS A 61 13.98 -7.22 19.51
CA HIS A 61 13.03 -8.22 20.02
C HIS A 61 13.33 -9.62 19.48
N GLN A 62 13.53 -9.76 18.17
CA GLN A 62 13.86 -11.06 17.55
C GLN A 62 15.18 -11.64 18.07
N ARG A 63 16.12 -10.78 18.47
CA ARG A 63 17.40 -11.15 19.09
C ARG A 63 17.29 -11.50 20.57
N MET A 64 16.09 -11.43 21.17
CA MET A 64 15.85 -11.70 22.59
C MET A 64 16.65 -10.77 23.53
N GLU A 65 16.86 -9.51 23.12
CA GLU A 65 17.55 -8.50 23.93
C GLU A 65 16.67 -7.91 25.05
N PHE A 66 15.38 -8.28 25.08
CA PHE A 66 14.40 -7.89 26.09
C PHE A 66 13.57 -9.10 26.54
N ASP A 67 12.99 -9.01 27.73
CA ASP A 67 11.96 -9.97 28.16
C ASP A 67 10.69 -9.73 27.31
N VAL A 68 10.39 -10.67 26.43
CA VAL A 68 9.31 -10.56 25.43
C VAL A 68 8.33 -11.70 25.60
N THR A 69 7.05 -11.34 25.70
CA THR A 69 5.95 -12.29 25.68
C THR A 69 5.45 -12.51 24.26
N ASN A 70 4.70 -13.59 24.03
CA ASN A 70 3.99 -13.77 22.76
C ASN A 70 3.01 -12.62 22.46
N ASN A 71 2.48 -11.93 23.47
CA ASN A 71 1.54 -10.83 23.27
C ASN A 71 2.20 -9.61 22.64
N ASP A 72 3.45 -9.31 23.00
CA ASP A 72 4.23 -8.19 22.46
C ASP A 72 4.43 -8.32 20.94
N TRP A 73 4.58 -9.56 20.43
CA TRP A 73 4.67 -9.84 19.00
C TRP A 73 3.37 -9.53 18.25
N PHE A 74 2.23 -9.90 18.81
CA PHE A 74 0.93 -9.60 18.20
C PHE A 74 0.54 -8.13 18.31
N ASP A 75 1.07 -7.40 19.29
CA ASP A 75 0.82 -5.97 19.43
C ASP A 75 1.34 -5.16 18.25
N TYR A 76 2.49 -5.51 17.66
CA TYR A 76 2.95 -4.86 16.43
C TYR A 76 1.93 -4.94 15.31
N TRP A 77 1.34 -6.12 15.11
CA TRP A 77 0.32 -6.34 14.08
C TRP A 77 -0.96 -5.56 14.39
N ARG A 78 -1.43 -5.60 15.64
CA ARG A 78 -2.63 -4.85 16.08
C ARG A 78 -2.47 -3.34 15.87
N HIS A 79 -1.35 -2.77 16.33
CA HIS A 79 -1.07 -1.34 16.19
C HIS A 79 -0.90 -0.94 14.73
N THR A 80 -0.21 -1.75 13.93
CA THR A 80 -0.03 -1.48 12.49
C THR A 80 -1.37 -1.46 11.76
N ARG A 81 -2.22 -2.46 11.99
CA ARG A 81 -3.57 -2.52 11.39
C ARG A 81 -4.42 -1.31 11.78
N GLN A 82 -4.40 -0.92 13.06
CA GLN A 82 -5.15 0.24 13.54
C GLN A 82 -4.69 1.54 12.85
N ARG A 83 -3.38 1.79 12.78
CA ARG A 83 -2.84 3.02 12.15
C ARG A 83 -3.09 3.07 10.65
N VAL A 84 -3.00 1.93 9.95
CA VAL A 84 -3.34 1.84 8.53
C VAL A 84 -4.84 2.08 8.31
N ALA A 85 -5.69 1.53 9.18
CA ALA A 85 -7.14 1.73 9.10
C ALA A 85 -7.52 3.21 9.24
N GLU A 86 -6.91 3.92 10.20
CA GLU A 86 -7.06 5.37 10.36
C GLU A 86 -6.64 6.15 9.10
N LEU A 87 -5.51 5.77 8.50
CA LEU A 87 -4.98 6.42 7.29
C LEU A 87 -5.92 6.32 6.08
N ILE A 88 -6.57 5.17 5.91
CA ILE A 88 -7.44 4.90 4.74
C ILE A 88 -8.94 5.04 5.05
N GLY A 89 -9.31 5.42 6.27
CA GLY A 89 -10.71 5.57 6.70
C GLY A 89 -11.48 4.26 6.81
N ALA A 90 -10.84 3.18 7.26
CA ALA A 90 -11.43 1.84 7.43
C ALA A 90 -11.47 1.41 8.91
N ASN A 91 -12.11 0.26 9.20
CA ASN A 91 -11.99 -0.42 10.49
C ASN A 91 -10.74 -1.31 10.51
N LYS A 92 -10.13 -1.48 11.68
CA LYS A 92 -8.95 -2.36 11.85
C LYS A 92 -9.18 -3.81 11.38
N ASP A 93 -10.43 -4.28 11.43
CA ASP A 93 -10.81 -5.65 11.06
C ASP A 93 -10.88 -5.81 9.53
N GLU A 94 -10.95 -4.71 8.78
CA GLU A 94 -10.93 -4.66 7.30
C GLU A 94 -9.50 -4.61 6.73
N VAL A 95 -8.47 -4.45 7.56
CA VAL A 95 -7.07 -4.30 7.12
C VAL A 95 -6.31 -5.61 7.26
N CYS A 96 -5.82 -6.20 6.17
CA CYS A 96 -4.91 -7.34 6.22
C CYS A 96 -3.48 -6.94 5.80
N THR A 97 -2.47 -7.45 6.50
CA THR A 97 -1.06 -7.23 6.17
C THR A 97 -0.51 -8.39 5.34
N LEU A 98 -0.03 -8.09 4.14
CA LEU A 98 0.49 -9.06 3.16
C LEU A 98 1.88 -8.65 2.68
N THR A 99 2.54 -9.53 1.93
CA THR A 99 3.96 -9.33 1.55
C THR A 99 4.14 -8.41 0.34
N SER A 100 3.08 -8.22 -0.46
CA SER A 100 3.12 -7.36 -1.66
C SER A 100 1.72 -6.98 -2.12
N THR A 101 1.64 -5.92 -2.95
CA THR A 101 0.39 -5.53 -3.64
C THR A 101 -0.14 -6.66 -4.52
N TYR A 102 0.75 -7.40 -5.22
CA TYR A 102 0.36 -8.50 -6.08
C TYR A 102 -0.30 -9.64 -5.30
N GLU A 103 0.30 -10.05 -4.16
CA GLU A 103 -0.33 -11.05 -3.28
C GLU A 103 -1.70 -10.56 -2.78
N GLY A 104 -1.81 -9.28 -2.41
CA GLY A 104 -3.08 -8.68 -1.99
C GLY A 104 -4.17 -8.77 -3.05
N MET A 105 -3.86 -8.38 -4.29
CA MET A 105 -4.81 -8.46 -5.40
C MET A 105 -5.25 -9.90 -5.67
N MET A 106 -4.30 -10.84 -5.75
CA MET A 106 -4.64 -12.25 -5.97
C MET A 106 -5.57 -12.79 -4.88
N ARG A 107 -5.26 -12.54 -3.60
CA ARG A 107 -6.10 -13.00 -2.48
C ARG A 107 -7.47 -12.35 -2.49
N ALA A 108 -7.56 -11.08 -2.85
CA ALA A 108 -8.84 -10.38 -2.99
C ALA A 108 -9.69 -11.01 -4.11
N PHE A 109 -9.12 -11.22 -5.31
CA PHE A 109 -9.84 -11.80 -6.43
C PHE A 109 -10.24 -13.27 -6.21
N ASP A 110 -9.40 -14.05 -5.53
CA ASP A 110 -9.69 -15.44 -5.16
C ASP A 110 -10.82 -15.55 -4.14
N ALA A 111 -10.98 -14.56 -3.25
CA ALA A 111 -12.05 -14.52 -2.27
C ALA A 111 -13.42 -14.14 -2.86
N LEU A 112 -13.44 -13.49 -4.03
CA LEU A 112 -14.70 -13.16 -4.71
C LEU A 112 -15.27 -14.40 -5.40
N PRO A 113 -16.60 -14.63 -5.36
CA PRO A 113 -17.24 -15.80 -5.96
C PRO A 113 -17.40 -15.67 -7.49
N LEU A 114 -16.36 -15.17 -8.18
CA LEU A 114 -16.37 -14.95 -9.63
C LEU A 114 -16.34 -16.26 -10.42
N GLY A 115 -17.06 -16.31 -11.54
CA GLY A 115 -17.13 -17.43 -12.45
C GLY A 115 -17.66 -17.07 -13.84
N PRO A 116 -18.18 -18.06 -14.59
CA PRO A 116 -18.77 -17.81 -15.91
C PRO A 116 -19.92 -16.81 -15.85
N GLY A 117 -19.86 -15.79 -16.70
CA GLY A 117 -20.84 -14.71 -16.75
C GLY A 117 -20.41 -13.43 -16.02
N ASP A 118 -19.37 -13.49 -15.18
CA ASP A 118 -18.75 -12.29 -14.60
C ASP A 118 -17.72 -11.67 -15.56
N GLU A 119 -17.55 -10.36 -15.46
CA GLU A 119 -16.55 -9.60 -16.21
C GLU A 119 -15.54 -8.88 -15.30
N ALA A 120 -14.28 -8.88 -15.71
CA ALA A 120 -13.22 -8.06 -15.14
C ALA A 120 -12.74 -7.04 -16.18
N VAL A 121 -13.03 -5.76 -15.95
CA VAL A 121 -12.75 -4.65 -16.88
C VAL A 121 -11.67 -3.75 -16.29
N PHE A 122 -10.61 -3.47 -17.04
CA PHE A 122 -9.48 -2.65 -16.57
C PHE A 122 -8.77 -1.90 -17.72
N PRO A 123 -8.05 -0.80 -17.45
CA PRO A 123 -7.27 -0.09 -18.47
C PRO A 123 -6.21 -0.96 -19.14
N ALA A 124 -6.04 -0.83 -20.44
CA ALA A 124 -5.08 -1.62 -21.22
C ALA A 124 -3.61 -1.28 -20.91
N ASP A 125 -3.34 -0.12 -20.32
CA ASP A 125 -2.01 0.37 -19.93
C ASP A 125 -1.67 0.12 -18.45
N GLU A 126 -2.42 -0.77 -17.79
CA GLU A 126 -2.19 -1.10 -16.39
C GLU A 126 -0.85 -1.78 -16.09
N PHE A 127 -0.40 -1.63 -14.85
CA PHE A 127 0.87 -2.22 -14.42
C PHE A 127 0.82 -3.75 -14.50
N PRO A 128 1.93 -4.43 -14.92
CA PRO A 128 1.91 -5.88 -15.18
C PRO A 128 1.36 -6.74 -14.03
N SER A 129 1.59 -6.34 -12.77
CA SER A 129 1.08 -7.09 -11.62
C SER A 129 -0.45 -7.18 -11.59
N LEU A 130 -1.17 -6.11 -11.92
CA LEU A 130 -2.62 -6.14 -12.01
C LEU A 130 -3.10 -6.93 -13.23
N TYR A 131 -2.45 -6.72 -14.39
CA TYR A 131 -2.75 -7.46 -15.62
C TYR A 131 -2.70 -8.98 -15.42
N TYR A 132 -1.62 -9.49 -14.81
CA TYR A 132 -1.48 -10.92 -14.58
C TYR A 132 -2.46 -11.46 -13.53
N ALA A 133 -2.73 -10.69 -12.48
CA ALA A 133 -3.70 -11.07 -11.45
C ALA A 133 -5.12 -11.21 -12.05
N LEU A 134 -5.56 -10.26 -12.87
CA LEU A 134 -6.86 -10.30 -13.54
C LEU A 134 -6.91 -11.34 -14.66
N SER A 135 -5.86 -11.45 -15.47
CA SER A 135 -5.77 -12.44 -16.55
C SER A 135 -5.91 -13.88 -16.05
N GLY A 136 -5.45 -14.16 -14.83
CA GLY A 136 -5.64 -15.46 -14.18
C GLY A 136 -7.12 -15.87 -14.00
N LEU A 137 -8.03 -14.89 -13.89
CA LEU A 137 -9.47 -15.15 -13.73
C LEU A 137 -10.10 -15.81 -14.96
N ARG A 138 -9.47 -15.72 -16.14
CA ARG A 138 -9.91 -16.45 -17.35
C ARG A 138 -10.00 -17.96 -17.10
N ALA A 139 -9.13 -18.52 -16.25
CA ALA A 139 -9.17 -19.94 -15.88
C ALA A 139 -10.43 -20.33 -15.08
N ARG A 140 -11.11 -19.35 -14.48
CA ARG A 140 -12.39 -19.50 -13.76
C ARG A 140 -13.61 -19.23 -14.65
N GLY A 141 -13.40 -18.96 -15.94
CA GLY A 141 -14.47 -18.63 -16.89
C GLY A 141 -14.91 -17.16 -16.87
N VAL A 142 -14.22 -16.29 -16.12
CA VAL A 142 -14.48 -14.85 -16.10
C VAL A 142 -14.02 -14.21 -17.42
N THR A 143 -14.84 -13.34 -18.00
CA THR A 143 -14.44 -12.54 -19.18
C THR A 143 -13.51 -11.43 -18.71
N VAL A 144 -12.27 -11.40 -19.21
CA VAL A 144 -11.28 -10.39 -18.84
C VAL A 144 -11.07 -9.44 -20.02
N ARG A 145 -11.44 -8.17 -19.83
CA ARG A 145 -11.51 -7.13 -20.87
C ARG A 145 -10.57 -5.97 -20.55
N GLU A 146 -9.64 -5.73 -21.46
CA GLU A 146 -8.78 -4.56 -21.46
C GLU A 146 -9.44 -3.42 -22.23
N VAL A 147 -9.36 -2.21 -21.68
CA VAL A 147 -9.98 -1.01 -22.24
C VAL A 147 -8.89 -0.02 -22.62
N GLY A 148 -8.76 0.23 -23.92
CA GLY A 148 -7.87 1.28 -24.42
C GLY A 148 -8.53 2.66 -24.41
N SER A 149 -7.72 3.70 -24.57
CA SER A 149 -8.21 5.07 -24.75
C SER A 149 -9.06 5.19 -26.01
N ALA A 150 -10.33 5.60 -25.89
CA ALA A 150 -11.18 5.84 -27.06
C ALA A 150 -10.64 6.93 -28.00
N LYS A 151 -9.86 7.87 -27.47
CA LYS A 151 -9.19 8.93 -28.26
C LYS A 151 -7.90 8.48 -28.94
N GLY A 152 -7.43 7.26 -28.69
CA GLY A 152 -6.13 6.77 -29.16
C GLY A 152 -4.90 7.52 -28.62
N ASP A 153 -5.03 8.33 -27.56
CA ASP A 153 -3.93 9.12 -26.98
C ASP A 153 -3.20 8.42 -25.82
N GLY A 154 -3.56 7.15 -25.57
CA GLY A 154 -3.00 6.35 -24.49
C GLY A 154 -3.52 6.69 -23.09
N ILE A 155 -4.48 7.61 -22.95
CA ILE A 155 -5.06 7.97 -21.65
C ILE A 155 -6.45 7.34 -21.54
N VAL A 156 -6.56 6.26 -20.77
CA VAL A 156 -7.86 5.65 -20.46
C VAL A 156 -8.62 6.56 -19.49
N ARG A 157 -9.85 6.92 -19.87
CA ARG A 157 -10.71 7.80 -19.08
C ARG A 157 -11.81 7.01 -18.39
N THR A 158 -12.41 7.61 -17.37
CA THR A 158 -13.55 7.01 -16.65
C THR A 158 -14.66 6.59 -17.60
N ASP A 159 -15.00 7.42 -18.59
CA ASP A 159 -16.04 7.09 -19.58
C ASP A 159 -15.66 5.89 -20.47
N ASP A 160 -14.38 5.70 -20.79
CA ASP A 160 -13.91 4.54 -21.56
C ASP A 160 -14.21 3.24 -20.80
N LEU A 161 -13.95 3.24 -19.49
CA LEU A 161 -14.24 2.10 -18.61
C LEU A 161 -15.74 1.89 -18.40
N LEU A 162 -16.51 2.95 -18.10
CA LEU A 162 -17.95 2.86 -17.87
C LEU A 162 -18.69 2.33 -19.10
N ASN A 163 -18.32 2.77 -20.30
CA ASN A 163 -18.91 2.29 -21.55
C ASN A 163 -18.55 0.82 -21.88
N ALA A 164 -17.51 0.27 -21.24
CA ALA A 164 -17.08 -1.11 -21.44
C ALA A 164 -17.75 -2.11 -20.47
N ILE A 165 -18.44 -1.63 -19.43
CA ILE A 165 -19.21 -2.48 -18.51
C ILE A 165 -20.54 -2.84 -19.18
N THR A 166 -20.85 -4.14 -19.24
CA THR A 166 -22.08 -4.68 -19.87
C THR A 166 -23.10 -5.20 -18.87
#